data_AF-U3JYB1-F1
#
_entry.id   AF-U3JYB1-F1
#
_cell.length_a   1.000
_cell.length_b   1.000
_cell.length_c   1.000
_cell.angle_alpha   90.00
_cell.angle_beta   90.00
_cell.angle_gamma   90.00
#
_symmetry.space_group_name_H-M   'P 1'
#
loop_
_entity.id
_entity.type
_entity.pdbx_description
1 polymer ?
#
loop_
_entity_poly.entity_id
_entity_poly.type
_entity_poly.pdbx_seq_one_letter_code
_entity_poly.pdbx_strand_id
1 'polypeptide(L)'
;MTCCLFPSSRPPCQAVVPGIYLHGLPGAKPALSRSFSNSRPVIICGAMSTWQSVFAVKMEEMHITDPWTLLEDDGLQVQACRPGWKEFVQRRALGRFQCSQCFHMWSSAKVHILFHICHCQGWGTVQMRIFRQKCRRCPNSRLEDPEFSLETIETILHNLVLKILQYFYKKPVQRCDLLEVVVDTPVTGPHDCAHCEACQLGICSSPRSAPALDAWKPLTSAFPNSSPHPSGAGWFN
;
A
#
# COMPACT_ATOMS: atom_id res chain seq x y z
N MET A 1 9.39 2.49 29.51
CA MET A 1 10.64 2.26 28.74
C MET A 1 10.95 0.78 28.89
N THR A 2 10.68 -0.02 27.86
CA THR A 2 10.87 -1.48 27.94
C THR A 2 11.74 -1.87 26.75
N CYS A 3 12.97 -2.29 27.06
CA CYS A 3 13.98 -2.69 26.10
C CYS A 3 13.61 -4.02 25.45
N CYS A 4 13.57 -4.06 24.12
CA CYS A 4 13.55 -5.31 23.37
C CYS A 4 14.97 -5.89 23.36
N LEU A 5 15.20 -6.98 24.08
CA LEU A 5 16.41 -7.79 23.98
C LEU A 5 16.21 -8.85 22.89
N PHE A 6 17.11 -8.89 21.91
CA PHE A 6 17.30 -10.02 21.00
C PHE A 6 18.68 -10.64 21.24
N PRO A 7 18.82 -11.99 21.21
CA PRO A 7 20.12 -12.62 21.24
C PRO A 7 20.79 -12.62 19.85
N SER A 8 22.10 -12.41 19.92
CA SER A 8 23.07 -12.28 18.84
C SER A 8 23.39 -13.59 18.13
N SER A 9 23.53 -13.53 16.81
CA SER A 9 24.44 -14.41 16.05
C SER A 9 24.71 -13.85 14.65
N ARG A 10 25.86 -13.16 14.49
CA ARG A 10 26.56 -12.97 13.20
C ARG A 10 27.26 -14.26 12.81
N PRO A 11 27.54 -14.48 11.51
CA PRO A 11 28.96 -14.48 11.09
C PRO A 11 29.14 -13.82 9.67
N PRO A 12 30.29 -13.88 8.97
CA PRO A 12 31.13 -12.70 8.75
C PRO A 12 31.29 -12.29 7.28
N CYS A 13 31.64 -11.01 7.07
CA CYS A 13 32.18 -10.54 5.79
C CYS A 13 33.66 -10.95 5.66
N GLN A 14 34.03 -11.54 4.52
CA GLN A 14 35.23 -11.28 3.68
C GLN A 14 35.67 -12.54 2.93
N ALA A 15 35.81 -12.43 1.60
CA ALA A 15 36.95 -13.00 0.86
C ALA A 15 37.05 -12.39 -0.55
N VAL A 16 38.31 -12.08 -0.90
CA VAL A 16 38.87 -11.53 -2.12
C VAL A 16 38.83 -12.54 -3.27
N VAL A 17 38.75 -12.08 -4.53
CA VAL A 17 39.20 -12.86 -5.69
C VAL A 17 39.99 -11.95 -6.65
N PRO A 18 41.15 -12.39 -7.21
CA PRO A 18 42.12 -11.53 -7.86
C PRO A 18 41.84 -11.28 -9.35
N GLY A 19 42.47 -10.23 -9.87
CA GLY A 19 42.31 -9.72 -11.23
C GLY A 19 42.79 -10.65 -12.33
N ILE A 20 42.23 -10.41 -13.53
CA ILE A 20 42.71 -10.96 -14.78
C ILE A 20 42.92 -9.77 -15.72
N TYR A 21 44.19 -9.49 -16.01
CA TYR A 21 44.64 -8.59 -17.06
C TYR A 21 44.37 -9.25 -18.42
N LEU A 22 43.62 -8.59 -19.30
CA LEU A 22 43.62 -8.91 -20.73
C LEU A 22 44.00 -7.65 -21.50
N HIS A 23 45.18 -7.73 -22.12
CA HIS A 23 45.75 -6.77 -23.04
C HIS A 23 44.85 -6.60 -24.27
N GLY A 24 44.70 -5.34 -24.73
CA GLY A 24 43.97 -5.02 -25.95
C GLY A 24 44.78 -5.26 -27.23
N LEU A 25 44.05 -5.50 -28.33
CA LEU A 25 44.46 -5.15 -29.69
C LEU A 25 43.23 -4.67 -30.49
N PRO A 26 43.41 -3.83 -31.52
CA PRO A 26 42.41 -2.88 -32.01
C PRO A 26 41.75 -3.30 -33.34
N GLY A 27 40.58 -2.70 -33.61
CA GLY A 27 40.12 -2.42 -34.97
C GLY A 27 39.04 -3.33 -35.54
N ALA A 28 37.78 -2.96 -35.32
CA ALA A 28 36.70 -3.08 -36.31
C ALA A 28 35.47 -2.32 -35.81
N LYS A 29 35.07 -1.25 -36.52
CA LYS A 29 33.72 -0.71 -36.42
C LYS A 29 32.76 -1.67 -37.12
N PRO A 30 31.55 -1.85 -36.60
CA PRO A 30 30.39 -1.70 -37.47
C PRO A 30 29.46 -0.63 -36.92
N ALA A 31 28.99 0.21 -37.83
CA ALA A 31 27.82 1.05 -37.63
C ALA A 31 26.62 0.14 -37.30
N LEU A 32 25.91 0.46 -36.23
CA LEU A 32 24.54 0.00 -36.05
C LEU A 32 23.70 1.18 -35.60
N SER A 33 23.07 1.82 -36.58
CA SER A 33 21.83 2.56 -36.38
C SER A 33 20.83 1.62 -35.70
N ARG A 34 20.49 1.90 -34.45
CA ARG A 34 19.28 1.37 -33.84
C ARG A 34 18.43 2.54 -33.39
N SER A 35 17.42 2.78 -34.21
CA SER A 35 16.18 3.43 -33.87
C SER A 35 15.80 3.17 -32.42
N PHE A 36 15.63 4.26 -31.66
CA PHE A 36 14.92 4.23 -30.39
C PHE A 36 13.49 3.77 -30.68
N SER A 37 13.24 2.48 -30.52
CA SER A 37 11.88 1.97 -30.42
C SER A 37 11.38 2.34 -29.02
N ASN A 38 10.43 3.28 -28.97
CA ASN A 38 9.65 3.65 -27.78
C ASN A 38 8.68 2.50 -27.41
N SER A 39 9.22 1.31 -27.17
CA SER A 39 8.46 0.21 -26.62
C SER A 39 8.72 0.24 -25.12
N ARG A 40 7.76 0.78 -24.36
CA ARG A 40 7.73 0.64 -22.90
C ARG A 40 7.96 -0.86 -22.59
N PRO A 41 8.97 -1.22 -21.78
CA PRO A 41 9.14 -2.61 -21.40
C PRO A 41 7.86 -3.06 -20.69
N VAL A 42 7.24 -4.12 -21.20
CA VAL A 42 6.16 -4.82 -20.51
C VAL A 42 6.82 -5.50 -19.31
N ILE A 43 6.91 -4.78 -18.19
CA ILE A 43 7.33 -5.37 -16.92
C ILE A 43 6.24 -6.34 -16.53
N ILE A 44 6.60 -7.62 -16.39
CA ILE A 44 5.71 -8.65 -15.86
C ILE A 44 5.37 -8.26 -14.42
N CYS A 45 4.19 -7.67 -14.24
CA CYS A 45 3.73 -7.00 -13.01
C CYS A 45 3.37 -7.97 -11.84
N GLY A 46 4.00 -9.14 -11.78
CA GLY A 46 3.79 -10.13 -10.73
C GLY A 46 4.98 -10.34 -9.78
N ALA A 47 6.16 -9.81 -10.10
CA ALA A 47 7.36 -10.06 -9.29
C ALA A 47 7.44 -9.08 -8.10
N MET A 48 7.85 -9.57 -6.93
CA MET A 48 8.08 -8.74 -5.74
C MET A 48 9.10 -7.62 -5.96
N SER A 49 10.04 -7.81 -6.90
CA SER A 49 10.97 -6.76 -7.32
C SER A 49 10.25 -5.52 -7.86
N THR A 50 9.16 -5.68 -8.61
CA THR A 50 8.36 -4.54 -9.12
C THR A 50 7.75 -3.75 -7.97
N TRP A 51 7.15 -4.45 -7.00
CA TRP A 51 6.57 -3.81 -5.80
C TRP A 51 7.62 -3.05 -5.01
N GLN A 52 8.80 -3.65 -4.79
CA GLN A 52 9.90 -3.01 -4.07
C GLN A 52 10.45 -1.79 -4.81
N SER A 53 10.61 -1.86 -6.14
CA SER A 53 11.08 -0.73 -6.93
C SER A 53 10.09 0.43 -6.91
N VAL A 54 8.79 0.18 -7.13
CA VAL A 54 7.76 1.23 -7.07
C VAL A 54 7.66 1.80 -5.66
N PHE A 55 7.77 0.96 -4.63
CA PHE A 55 7.76 1.42 -3.24
C PHE A 55 8.92 2.37 -2.97
N ALA A 56 10.14 2.02 -3.36
CA ALA A 56 11.31 2.89 -3.20
C ALA A 56 11.12 4.25 -3.89
N VAL A 57 10.59 4.26 -5.12
CA VAL A 57 10.27 5.50 -5.84
C VAL A 57 9.24 6.34 -5.08
N LYS A 58 8.15 5.74 -4.57
CA LYS A 58 7.13 6.46 -3.81
C LYS A 58 7.65 7.04 -2.49
N MET A 59 8.56 6.33 -1.82
CA MET A 59 9.21 6.82 -0.60
C MET A 59 10.07 8.06 -0.89
N GLU A 60 10.82 8.06 -2.00
CA GLU A 60 11.64 9.18 -2.45
C GLU A 60 10.79 10.40 -2.88
N GLU A 61 9.74 10.16 -3.69
CA GLU A 61 8.79 11.20 -4.13
C GLU A 61 8.14 11.93 -2.95
N MET A 62 7.93 11.23 -1.83
CA MET A 62 7.35 11.78 -0.60
C MET A 62 8.40 12.25 0.43
N HIS A 63 9.67 12.32 0.03
CA HIS A 63 10.79 12.83 0.83
C HIS A 63 11.00 12.09 2.16
N ILE A 64 10.76 10.78 2.20
CA ILE A 64 11.12 9.95 3.35
C ILE A 64 12.56 9.51 3.19
N THR A 65 13.43 9.98 4.08
CA THR A 65 14.88 9.73 4.03
C THR A 65 15.32 8.46 4.76
N ASP A 66 14.50 8.00 5.70
CA ASP A 66 14.82 6.77 6.41
C ASP A 66 14.79 5.58 5.44
N PRO A 67 15.64 4.58 5.65
CA PRO A 67 15.59 3.33 4.89
C PRO A 67 14.35 2.50 5.23
N TRP A 68 13.64 2.03 4.21
CA TRP A 68 12.47 1.17 4.33
C TRP A 68 12.58 -0.09 3.48
N THR A 69 12.08 -1.21 3.98
CA THR A 69 12.01 -2.47 3.25
C THR A 69 10.58 -2.98 3.15
N LEU A 70 10.18 -3.44 1.97
CA LEU A 70 8.91 -4.11 1.71
C LEU A 70 9.14 -5.61 1.48
N LEU A 71 8.45 -6.43 2.27
CA LEU A 71 8.56 -7.89 2.25
C LEU A 71 7.18 -8.51 2.11
N GLU A 72 7.10 -9.60 1.36
CA GLU A 72 5.90 -10.43 1.28
C GLU A 72 5.87 -11.45 2.43
N ASP A 73 4.69 -11.65 3.03
CA ASP A 73 4.44 -12.60 4.11
C ASP A 73 3.02 -13.17 4.01
N ASP A 74 2.88 -14.34 3.40
CA ASP A 74 1.59 -15.04 3.27
C ASP A 74 0.98 -15.48 4.60
N GLY A 75 1.78 -15.56 5.66
CA GLY A 75 1.34 -15.93 7.00
C GLY A 75 0.65 -14.80 7.75
N LEU A 76 0.73 -13.56 7.25
CA LEU A 76 0.30 -12.36 7.96
C LEU A 76 -1.20 -12.40 8.28
N GLN A 77 -1.56 -12.26 9.55
CA GLN A 77 -2.95 -12.32 10.01
C GLN A 77 -3.49 -10.93 10.33
N VAL A 78 -4.73 -10.66 9.93
CA VAL A 78 -5.45 -9.43 10.26
C VAL A 78 -5.69 -9.33 11.75
N GLN A 79 -5.61 -8.12 12.30
CA GLN A 79 -5.79 -7.80 13.73
C GLN A 79 -4.80 -8.49 14.67
N ALA A 80 -3.72 -9.06 14.14
CA ALA A 80 -2.66 -9.74 14.89
C ALA A 80 -1.34 -8.95 14.86
N CYS A 81 -1.42 -7.61 14.87
CA CYS A 81 -0.23 -6.75 14.89
C CYS A 81 0.55 -6.89 16.19
N ARG A 82 1.87 -7.11 16.08
CA ARG A 82 2.79 -7.12 17.22
C ARG A 82 2.89 -5.72 17.84
N PRO A 83 3.28 -5.59 19.13
CA PRO A 83 3.54 -4.28 19.73
C PRO A 83 4.52 -3.44 18.89
N GLY A 84 4.20 -2.17 18.66
CA GLY A 84 4.99 -1.26 17.82
C GLY A 84 4.65 -1.30 16.33
N TRP A 85 3.91 -2.30 15.87
CA TRP A 85 3.44 -2.40 14.49
C TRP A 85 2.10 -1.68 14.30
N LYS A 86 1.86 -1.21 13.08
CA LYS A 86 0.62 -0.58 12.63
C LYS A 86 0.03 -1.38 11.49
N GLU A 87 -1.29 -1.53 11.50
CA GLU A 87 -2.02 -2.19 10.45
C GLU A 87 -2.56 -1.19 9.43
N PHE A 88 -2.47 -1.55 8.16
CA PHE A 88 -3.21 -0.91 7.08
C PHE A 88 -3.75 -1.98 6.14
N VAL A 89 -5.04 -1.94 5.83
CA VAL A 89 -5.65 -2.80 4.82
C VAL A 89 -6.04 -1.95 3.62
N GLN A 90 -5.34 -2.14 2.51
CA GLN A 90 -5.82 -1.65 1.22
C GLN A 90 -6.99 -2.53 0.80
N ARG A 91 -8.16 -1.90 0.69
CA ARG A 91 -9.37 -2.55 0.22
C ARG A 91 -9.59 -2.20 -1.24
N ARG A 92 -10.30 -3.07 -1.97
CA ARG A 92 -10.77 -2.80 -3.33
C ARG A 92 -9.67 -2.55 -4.36
N ALA A 93 -8.57 -3.27 -4.28
CA ALA A 93 -7.61 -3.31 -5.37
C ALA A 93 -8.18 -4.10 -6.56
N LEU A 94 -7.87 -3.63 -7.77
CA LEU A 94 -8.22 -4.31 -9.02
C LEU A 94 -7.17 -5.38 -9.33
N GLY A 95 -7.55 -6.65 -9.32
CA GLY A 95 -6.69 -7.75 -9.70
C GLY A 95 -7.30 -8.61 -10.80
N ARG A 96 -6.45 -9.14 -11.67
CA ARG A 96 -6.77 -10.21 -12.62
C ARG A 96 -6.28 -11.52 -12.05
N PHE A 97 -7.01 -12.60 -12.31
CA PHE A 97 -6.66 -13.93 -11.86
C PHE A 97 -6.72 -14.87 -13.05
N GLN A 98 -5.85 -15.88 -13.02
CA GLN A 98 -5.89 -16.99 -13.95
C GLN A 98 -5.86 -18.29 -13.18
N CYS A 99 -6.82 -19.17 -13.45
CA CYS A 99 -6.82 -20.49 -12.86
C CYS A 99 -5.69 -21.32 -13.46
N SER A 100 -4.84 -21.86 -12.62
CA SER A 100 -3.77 -22.78 -13.01
C SER A 100 -4.27 -24.13 -13.54
N GLN A 101 -5.50 -24.53 -13.20
CA GLN A 101 -6.08 -25.82 -13.58
C GLN A 101 -6.84 -25.74 -14.91
N CYS A 102 -7.77 -24.78 -15.03
CA CYS A 102 -8.65 -24.67 -16.20
C CYS A 102 -8.38 -23.46 -17.09
N PHE A 103 -7.35 -22.67 -16.78
CA PHE A 103 -6.97 -21.44 -17.51
C PHE A 103 -8.08 -20.39 -17.59
N HIS A 104 -9.18 -20.55 -16.85
CA HIS A 104 -10.21 -19.53 -16.78
C HIS A 104 -9.64 -18.27 -16.12
N MET A 105 -9.77 -17.15 -16.82
CA MET A 105 -9.40 -15.83 -16.32
C MET A 105 -10.63 -15.10 -15.78
N TRP A 106 -10.44 -14.35 -14.70
CA TRP A 106 -11.45 -13.43 -14.16
C TRP A 106 -10.79 -12.19 -13.55
N SER A 107 -11.57 -11.13 -13.35
CA SER A 107 -11.13 -9.90 -12.70
C SER A 107 -11.94 -9.65 -11.43
N SER A 108 -11.34 -8.98 -10.46
CA SER A 108 -11.99 -8.59 -9.21
C SER A 108 -11.56 -7.17 -8.83
N ALA A 109 -12.53 -6.29 -8.59
CA ALA A 109 -12.31 -4.97 -7.98
C ALA A 109 -12.31 -5.01 -6.44
N LYS A 110 -12.17 -6.21 -5.85
CA LYS A 110 -12.25 -6.46 -4.40
C LYS A 110 -11.08 -7.30 -3.89
N VAL A 111 -9.90 -7.15 -4.49
CA VAL A 111 -8.68 -7.69 -3.88
C VAL A 111 -8.33 -6.87 -2.65
N HIS A 112 -7.99 -7.55 -1.57
CA HIS A 112 -7.54 -6.93 -0.32
C HIS A 112 -6.05 -7.18 -0.15
N ILE A 113 -5.35 -6.21 0.42
CA ILE A 113 -3.93 -6.33 0.75
C ILE A 113 -3.74 -5.84 2.18
N LEU A 114 -3.16 -6.70 3.02
CA LEU A 114 -2.82 -6.39 4.40
C LEU A 114 -1.37 -5.93 4.46
N PHE A 115 -1.15 -4.83 5.16
CA PHE A 115 0.17 -4.31 5.49
C PHE A 115 0.33 -4.24 7.01
N HIS A 116 1.40 -4.85 7.51
CA HIS A 116 1.93 -4.58 8.85
C HIS A 116 3.17 -3.70 8.70
N ILE A 117 3.16 -2.55 9.38
CA ILE A 117 4.15 -1.48 9.21
C ILE A 117 4.84 -1.25 10.55
N CYS A 118 6.16 -1.26 10.58
CA CYS A 118 6.97 -0.92 11.74
C CYS A 118 8.00 0.14 11.37
N HIS A 119 8.29 1.02 12.32
CA HIS A 119 9.45 1.89 12.26
C HIS A 119 10.16 1.84 13.61
N CYS A 120 11.42 1.44 13.60
CA CYS A 120 12.23 1.30 14.79
C CYS A 120 13.67 1.68 14.50
N GLN A 121 14.28 2.45 15.41
CA GLN A 121 15.71 2.79 15.37
C GLN A 121 16.16 3.47 14.06
N GLY A 122 15.28 4.21 13.39
CA GLY A 122 15.58 4.90 12.13
C GLY A 122 15.46 4.03 10.88
N TRP A 123 14.92 2.80 11.00
CA TRP A 123 14.66 1.90 9.88
C TRP A 123 13.19 1.48 9.89
N GLY A 124 12.61 1.37 8.70
CA GLY A 124 11.24 0.94 8.52
C GLY A 124 11.11 -0.41 7.85
N THR A 125 10.06 -1.15 8.19
CA THR A 125 9.73 -2.44 7.60
C THR A 125 8.24 -2.52 7.34
N VAL A 126 7.88 -2.98 6.14
CA VAL A 126 6.52 -3.33 5.74
C VAL A 126 6.48 -4.80 5.42
N GLN A 127 5.59 -5.54 6.08
CA GLN A 127 5.18 -6.87 5.66
C GLN A 127 3.85 -6.77 4.93
N MET A 128 3.73 -7.45 3.79
CA MET A 128 2.59 -7.39 2.89
C MET A 128 2.02 -8.79 2.67
N ARG A 129 0.70 -8.93 2.75
CA ARG A 129 -0.04 -10.11 2.31
C ARG A 129 -1.11 -9.73 1.32
N ILE A 130 -1.15 -10.40 0.19
CA ILE A 130 -2.16 -10.21 -0.84
C ILE A 130 -3.17 -11.36 -0.73
N PHE A 131 -4.46 -11.02 -0.55
CA PHE A 131 -5.50 -12.04 -0.43
C PHE A 131 -5.92 -12.59 -1.80
N ARG A 132 -5.99 -13.91 -1.88
CA ARG A 132 -6.20 -14.71 -3.09
C ARG A 132 -7.67 -15.01 -3.35
N GLN A 133 -7.94 -15.58 -4.52
CA GLN A 133 -9.28 -16.07 -4.88
C GLN A 133 -9.24 -17.46 -5.49
N LYS A 134 -10.29 -18.24 -5.24
CA LYS A 134 -10.51 -19.56 -5.83
C LYS A 134 -11.18 -19.43 -7.20
N CYS A 135 -10.85 -20.34 -8.11
CA CYS A 135 -11.57 -20.44 -9.37
C CYS A 135 -12.98 -21.02 -9.16
N ARG A 136 -14.01 -20.30 -9.61
CA ARG A 136 -15.41 -20.73 -9.55
C ARG A 136 -15.80 -21.90 -10.46
N ARG A 137 -14.96 -22.24 -11.44
CA ARG A 137 -15.25 -23.33 -12.42
C ARG A 137 -14.75 -24.69 -11.97
N CYS A 138 -13.80 -24.72 -11.03
CA CYS A 138 -13.19 -25.96 -10.57
C CYS A 138 -13.73 -26.30 -9.17
N PRO A 139 -14.25 -27.52 -8.95
CA PRO A 139 -14.84 -27.91 -7.67
C PRO A 139 -13.84 -27.92 -6.52
N ASN A 140 -12.57 -28.22 -6.80
CA ASN A 140 -11.47 -28.24 -5.83
C ASN A 140 -10.36 -27.27 -6.25
N SER A 141 -10.74 -26.03 -6.58
CA SER A 141 -9.76 -24.99 -6.91
C SER A 141 -8.90 -24.62 -5.70
N ARG A 142 -7.62 -24.44 -5.99
CA ARG A 142 -6.70 -23.76 -5.08
C ARG A 142 -6.92 -22.25 -5.11
N LEU A 143 -6.32 -21.56 -4.15
CA LEU A 143 -6.22 -20.11 -4.17
C LEU A 143 -5.20 -19.68 -5.25
N GLU A 144 -5.59 -18.76 -6.10
CA GLU A 144 -4.73 -18.18 -7.14
C GLU A 144 -4.36 -16.75 -6.75
N ASP A 145 -3.11 -16.38 -7.05
CA ASP A 145 -2.61 -15.03 -6.85
C ASP A 145 -3.17 -14.04 -7.89
N PRO A 146 -3.47 -12.80 -7.49
CA PRO A 146 -3.83 -11.75 -8.43
C PRO A 146 -2.62 -11.19 -9.16
N GLU A 147 -2.80 -10.90 -10.44
CA GLU A 147 -1.96 -10.03 -11.25
C GLU A 147 -2.51 -8.61 -11.21
N PHE A 148 -1.63 -7.63 -10.98
CA PHE A 148 -1.98 -6.21 -10.94
C PHE A 148 -1.39 -5.48 -12.15
N SER A 149 -2.02 -4.39 -12.59
CA SER A 149 -1.36 -3.43 -13.47
C SER A 149 -0.34 -2.61 -12.68
N LEU A 150 0.66 -2.06 -13.38
CA LEU A 150 1.62 -1.14 -12.77
C LEU A 150 0.92 0.05 -12.09
N GLU A 151 -0.07 0.64 -12.76
CA GLU A 151 -0.89 1.74 -12.22
C GLU A 151 -1.61 1.35 -10.92
N THR A 152 -2.12 0.11 -10.84
CA THR A 152 -2.73 -0.38 -9.62
C THR A 152 -1.70 -0.50 -8.51
N ILE A 153 -0.51 -1.04 -8.80
CA ILE A 153 0.61 -1.13 -7.85
C ILE A 153 1.04 0.25 -7.36
N GLU A 154 1.22 1.21 -8.27
CA GLU A 154 1.57 2.61 -7.95
C GLU A 154 0.53 3.25 -7.01
N THR A 155 -0.75 3.05 -7.28
CA THR A 155 -1.86 3.56 -6.45
C THR A 155 -1.84 2.94 -5.05
N ILE A 156 -1.70 1.61 -4.97
CA ILE A 156 -1.66 0.88 -3.69
C ILE A 156 -0.47 1.35 -2.86
N LEU A 157 0.70 1.47 -3.47
CA LEU A 157 1.92 1.86 -2.78
C LEU A 157 1.91 3.35 -2.40
N HIS A 158 1.34 4.23 -3.23
CA HIS A 158 1.08 5.62 -2.84
C HIS A 158 0.27 5.70 -1.53
N ASN A 159 -0.84 4.96 -1.45
CA ASN A 159 -1.67 4.92 -0.24
C ASN A 159 -0.92 4.35 0.97
N LEU A 160 -0.08 3.33 0.76
CA LEU A 160 0.78 2.78 1.81
C LEU A 160 1.77 3.84 2.35
N VAL A 161 2.43 4.59 1.46
CA VAL A 161 3.39 5.63 1.89
C VAL A 161 2.69 6.76 2.63
N LEU A 162 1.49 7.17 2.21
CA LEU A 162 0.67 8.11 2.99
C LEU A 162 0.38 7.57 4.41
N LYS A 163 0.12 6.27 4.56
CA LYS A 163 -0.06 5.66 5.89
C LYS A 163 1.21 5.64 6.71
N ILE A 164 2.37 5.41 6.09
CA ILE A 164 3.67 5.53 6.76
C ILE A 164 3.87 6.95 7.31
N LEU A 165 3.65 7.98 6.47
CA LEU A 165 3.72 9.38 6.85
C LEU A 165 2.79 9.72 8.02
N GLN A 166 1.54 9.25 7.95
CA GLN A 166 0.54 9.44 8.99
C GLN A 166 0.96 8.80 10.32
N TYR A 167 1.38 7.53 10.29
CA TYR A 167 1.64 6.75 11.50
C TYR A 167 2.94 7.15 12.20
N PHE A 168 4.02 7.31 11.42
CA PHE A 168 5.38 7.38 11.96
C PHE A 168 6.01 8.78 11.85
N TYR A 169 5.65 9.57 10.84
CA TYR A 169 6.21 10.92 10.62
C TYR A 169 5.27 12.06 11.04
N LYS A 170 4.11 11.73 11.61
CA LYS A 170 3.10 12.68 12.12
C LYS A 170 2.68 13.73 11.10
N LYS A 171 2.77 13.40 9.81
CA LYS A 171 2.25 14.25 8.74
C LYS A 171 0.73 14.10 8.69
N PRO A 172 -0.02 15.20 8.58
CA PRO A 172 -1.45 15.12 8.39
C PRO A 172 -1.74 14.48 7.02
N VAL A 173 -2.60 13.47 7.01
CA VAL A 173 -3.10 12.81 5.80
C VAL A 173 -4.62 12.78 5.90
N GLN A 174 -5.27 13.45 4.97
CA GLN A 174 -6.71 13.45 4.83
C GLN A 174 -7.18 12.24 4.03
N ARG A 175 -8.45 11.87 4.17
CA ARG A 175 -9.03 10.75 3.42
C ARG A 175 -9.07 11.01 1.91
N CYS A 176 -9.17 12.28 1.48
CA CYS A 176 -9.12 12.67 0.07
C CYS A 176 -7.74 12.46 -0.56
N ASP A 177 -6.69 12.36 0.26
CA ASP A 177 -5.34 12.12 -0.24
C ASP A 177 -5.15 10.65 -0.62
N LEU A 178 -5.96 9.74 -0.07
CA LEU A 178 -5.95 8.33 -0.46
C LEU A 178 -6.64 8.18 -1.82
N LEU A 179 -5.85 7.73 -2.80
CA LEU A 179 -6.34 7.45 -4.13
C LEU A 179 -7.25 6.23 -4.10
N GLU A 180 -8.44 6.36 -4.68
CA GLU A 180 -9.23 5.18 -5.03
C GLU A 180 -8.54 4.45 -6.17
N VAL A 181 -8.47 3.12 -6.09
CA VAL A 181 -8.05 2.30 -7.23
C VAL A 181 -9.19 2.35 -8.25
N VAL A 182 -9.16 3.38 -9.10
CA VAL A 182 -10.19 3.61 -10.13
C VAL A 182 -10.07 2.52 -11.18
N VAL A 183 -11.23 2.04 -11.64
CA VAL A 183 -11.31 0.99 -12.64
C VAL A 183 -11.77 1.62 -13.96
N ASP A 184 -10.91 1.65 -14.97
CA ASP A 184 -11.28 2.10 -16.32
C ASP A 184 -12.37 1.24 -16.97
N THR A 185 -12.60 0.02 -16.46
CA THR A 185 -13.64 -0.88 -16.91
C THR A 185 -14.44 -1.40 -15.71
N PRO A 186 -15.72 -1.06 -15.53
CA PRO A 186 -16.48 -1.51 -14.37
C PRO A 186 -16.44 -3.05 -14.27
N VAL A 187 -15.83 -3.56 -13.20
CA VAL A 187 -15.97 -4.97 -12.82
C VAL A 187 -17.42 -5.14 -12.38
N THR A 188 -18.25 -5.62 -13.30
CA THR A 188 -19.69 -5.76 -13.11
C THR A 188 -20.01 -7.08 -12.40
N GLY A 189 -20.95 -7.03 -11.46
CA GLY A 189 -21.49 -8.19 -10.78
C GLY A 189 -21.29 -8.22 -9.26
N PRO A 190 -22.05 -9.05 -8.54
CA PRO A 190 -21.89 -9.23 -7.10
C PRO A 190 -20.52 -9.82 -6.78
N HIS A 191 -19.96 -9.42 -5.64
CA HIS A 191 -18.72 -10.01 -5.16
C HIS A 191 -18.92 -11.47 -4.80
N ASP A 192 -18.10 -12.34 -5.37
CA ASP A 192 -18.12 -13.76 -5.06
C ASP A 192 -17.43 -14.03 -3.71
N CYS A 193 -18.21 -13.87 -2.63
CA CYS A 193 -17.72 -14.05 -1.27
C CYS A 193 -17.29 -15.50 -0.97
N ALA A 194 -17.88 -16.50 -1.63
CA ALA A 194 -17.57 -17.91 -1.37
C ALA A 194 -16.14 -18.27 -1.81
N HIS A 195 -15.67 -17.64 -2.89
CA HIS A 195 -14.37 -17.89 -3.49
C HIS A 195 -13.28 -16.88 -3.09
N CYS A 196 -13.59 -15.91 -2.22
CA CYS A 196 -12.63 -14.90 -1.77
C CYS A 196 -12.00 -15.27 -0.42
N GLU A 197 -10.66 -15.36 -0.36
CA GLU A 197 -9.92 -15.65 0.89
C GLU A 197 -10.23 -14.60 1.97
N ALA A 198 -10.26 -13.31 1.60
CA ALA A 198 -10.54 -12.24 2.54
C ALA A 198 -11.97 -12.32 3.12
N CYS A 199 -12.95 -12.82 2.35
CA CYS A 199 -14.30 -13.06 2.87
C CYS A 199 -14.32 -14.21 3.89
N GLN A 200 -13.57 -15.28 3.63
CA GLN A 200 -13.47 -16.43 4.56
C GLN A 200 -12.87 -16.02 5.91
N LEU A 201 -12.03 -14.98 5.92
CA LEU A 201 -11.44 -14.38 7.12
C LEU A 201 -12.26 -13.20 7.68
N GLY A 202 -13.45 -12.91 7.14
CA GLY A 202 -14.33 -11.82 7.63
C GLY A 202 -13.90 -10.39 7.29
N ILE A 203 -12.86 -10.21 6.47
CA ILE A 203 -12.22 -8.91 6.19
C ILE A 203 -13.10 -8.04 5.28
N CYS A 204 -13.71 -8.63 4.25
CA CYS A 204 -14.54 -7.91 3.27
C CYS A 204 -15.82 -7.32 3.89
N SER A 205 -16.36 -7.94 4.94
CA SER A 205 -17.63 -7.58 5.57
C SER A 205 -17.48 -6.55 6.69
N SER A 206 -16.25 -6.28 7.13
CA SER A 206 -15.97 -5.26 8.15
C SER A 206 -16.43 -3.90 7.60
N PRO A 207 -17.39 -3.20 8.25
CA PRO A 207 -17.72 -1.85 7.85
C PRO A 207 -16.44 -1.00 7.87
N ARG A 208 -16.34 -0.01 6.98
CA ARG A 208 -15.33 1.04 7.11
C ARG A 208 -15.42 1.50 8.55
N SER A 209 -14.34 1.49 9.33
CA SER A 209 -14.36 2.06 10.67
C SER A 209 -14.92 3.48 10.51
N ALA A 210 -16.17 3.68 10.93
CA ALA A 210 -16.82 4.97 10.86
C ALA A 210 -16.03 5.91 11.78
N PRO A 211 -15.88 7.19 11.40
CA PRO A 211 -15.01 8.10 12.13
C PRO A 211 -15.51 8.22 13.58
N ALA A 212 -14.58 8.26 14.54
CA ALA A 212 -14.82 9.11 15.70
C ALA A 212 -15.04 10.51 15.13
N LEU A 213 -16.30 10.96 15.13
CA LEU A 213 -16.61 12.37 15.01
C LEU A 213 -16.00 13.01 16.26
N ASP A 214 -14.75 13.45 16.16
CA ASP A 214 -14.16 14.30 17.18
C ASP A 214 -14.88 15.65 17.12
N ALA A 215 -15.94 15.71 17.94
CA ALA A 215 -16.50 16.86 18.61
C ALA A 215 -16.09 18.24 18.04
N TRP A 216 -16.74 18.68 16.96
CA TRP A 216 -16.85 20.12 16.70
C TRP A 216 -17.87 20.69 17.70
N LYS A 217 -17.39 21.25 18.81
CA LYS A 217 -18.16 22.24 19.57
C LYS A 217 -17.95 23.60 18.91
N PRO A 218 -18.99 24.32 18.46
CA PRO A 218 -18.83 25.70 18.03
C PRO A 218 -18.43 26.53 19.25
N LEU A 219 -17.23 27.13 19.19
CA LEU A 219 -16.87 28.21 20.08
C LEU A 219 -17.78 29.39 19.77
N THR A 220 -18.66 29.70 20.73
CA THR A 220 -19.33 31.00 20.82
C THR A 220 -18.27 32.09 20.90
N SER A 221 -18.17 32.93 19.88
CA SER A 221 -17.44 34.21 19.95
C SER A 221 -18.32 35.31 19.38
N ALA A 222 -19.20 35.87 20.21
CA ALA A 222 -19.70 37.23 20.02
C ALA A 222 -18.88 38.12 20.96
N PHE A 223 -17.92 38.84 20.39
CA PHE A 223 -17.13 39.83 21.08
C PHE A 223 -18.01 41.00 21.57
N PRO A 224 -17.64 41.65 22.68
CA PRO A 224 -18.38 42.77 23.22
C PRO A 224 -18.10 44.01 22.38
N ASN A 225 -19.09 44.85 22.13
CA ASN A 225 -18.85 46.29 22.05
C ASN A 225 -20.10 47.13 22.27
N SER A 226 -19.90 48.07 23.20
CA SER A 226 -20.44 49.43 23.25
C SER A 226 -21.96 49.62 23.24
N SER A 227 -22.50 49.84 24.44
CA SER A 227 -23.62 50.77 24.66
C SER A 227 -23.29 52.15 24.09
N PRO A 228 -24.30 52.93 23.66
CA PRO A 228 -24.65 54.08 24.48
C PRO A 228 -26.17 54.37 24.60
N HIS A 229 -26.52 54.68 25.86
CA HIS A 229 -27.55 55.62 26.36
C HIS A 229 -29.07 55.40 26.11
N PRO A 230 -29.92 55.86 27.07
CA PRO A 230 -31.28 55.37 27.29
C PRO A 230 -32.36 56.37 26.88
N SER A 231 -33.55 55.85 26.61
CA SER A 231 -34.88 56.50 26.63
C SER A 231 -35.86 55.32 26.59
N GLY A 232 -36.72 55.04 27.57
CA GLY A 232 -37.74 55.91 28.12
C GLY A 232 -39.11 55.32 27.74
N ALA A 233 -39.86 54.89 28.75
CA ALA A 233 -41.31 54.63 28.77
C ALA A 233 -41.90 53.40 28.04
N GLY A 234 -42.89 52.78 28.71
CA GLY A 234 -43.99 52.10 28.02
C GLY A 234 -44.38 50.75 28.61
N TRP A 235 -45.29 50.75 29.58
CA TRP A 235 -46.10 49.58 29.96
C TRP A 235 -47.11 49.25 28.85
N PHE A 236 -47.55 47.98 28.79
CA PHE A 236 -48.90 47.46 28.50
C PHE A 236 -48.91 46.22 27.60
N ASN A 237 -49.50 45.16 28.17
CA ASN A 237 -50.14 43.95 27.63
C ASN A 237 -49.38 43.06 26.65
#